data_AF-A0A1M3CUS7-F1
#
_entry.id   AF-A0A1M3CUS7-F1
#
_cell.length_a   1.000
_cell.length_b   1.000
_cell.length_c   1.000
_cell.angle_alpha   90.00
_cell.angle_beta   90.00
_cell.angle_gamma   90.00
#
_symmetry.space_group_name_H-M   'P 1'
#
loop_
_entity.id
_entity.type
_entity.pdbx_description
1 polymer ?
#
loop_
_entity_poly.entity_id
_entity_poly.type
_entity_poly.pdbx_seq_one_letter_code
_entity_poly.pdbx_strand_id
1 'polypeptide(L)'
;MSKISFFTPIIYGSQATSNKEKALEKMDQFFDFCDKKAHVISGLTQENAERVLLTSNPLTIQRFFKMVGITLSFFTIIIPLTFLVCKAILRSSHRYTVIDPKKELEGNLQIAPALIHKIQALIPSILKQGSTDQIEYLKHTKVFKLKEEPNLVFKLGISGNSKTLYNGKALDEATIMDHRFENMVKAKKVCLIHHLDRLVIPPSRKMTFNTPEGKKCVLIVEKTMNINPDESVQEELYYRNGERLNEVAQQMSLFIAKTGFNDVTPRNIPLMEMEPGGPLKVALFDLEYMESAIQGFTGSPNGSCGLLHCVSEKQVDLVANEARKYGVKIPANELEMAKKQLILENKIRQHYKNQGIVTGKEPLNVDIDSLELDWTQKAELCLKKEVLSVTIRDAAVDVINKINELFLKSSDHHSIKRKRYVLIDTHEFPFNEYANLGVPAEKIFIDNEDKKKFWLYQILDSLLKKGHIFRFHENGYGYFIQA
;
A
#
# COMPACT_ATOMS: atom_id res chain seq x y z
N MET A 1 -24.70 -7.89 -25.80
CA MET A 1 -23.22 -7.75 -25.85
C MET A 1 -22.91 -6.52 -26.68
N SER A 2 -22.08 -5.60 -26.17
CA SER A 2 -21.61 -4.45 -26.94
C SER A 2 -20.80 -4.95 -28.14
N LYS A 3 -21.24 -4.62 -29.36
CA LYS A 3 -20.46 -4.88 -30.57
C LYS A 3 -19.47 -3.74 -30.79
N ILE A 4 -18.25 -4.09 -31.20
CA ILE A 4 -17.27 -3.09 -31.64
C ILE A 4 -17.76 -2.51 -32.97
N SER A 5 -18.04 -1.20 -33.01
CA SER A 5 -18.42 -0.56 -34.26
C SER A 5 -17.22 -0.49 -35.20
N PHE A 6 -17.48 -0.33 -36.50
CA PHE A 6 -16.41 -0.14 -37.50
C PHE A 6 -15.50 1.05 -37.16
N PHE A 7 -16.07 2.12 -36.60
CA PHE A 7 -15.34 3.33 -36.24
C PHE A 7 -14.73 3.32 -34.83
N THR A 8 -14.96 2.27 -34.05
CA THR A 8 -14.26 2.10 -32.76
C THR A 8 -12.78 1.80 -33.05
N PRO A 9 -11.83 2.66 -32.65
CA PRO A 9 -10.41 2.40 -32.88
C PRO A 9 -9.95 1.18 -32.10
N ILE A 10 -9.24 0.27 -32.77
CA ILE A 10 -8.51 -0.82 -32.13
C ILE A 10 -7.12 -0.31 -31.72
N ILE A 11 -6.73 -0.57 -30.48
CA ILE A 11 -5.44 -0.18 -29.90
C ILE A 11 -4.71 -1.45 -29.49
N TYR A 12 -3.62 -1.77 -30.19
CA TYR A 12 -2.71 -2.85 -29.83
C TYR A 12 -1.58 -2.34 -28.94
N GLY A 13 -1.16 -1.09 -29.11
CA GLY A 13 -0.09 -0.49 -28.32
C GLY A 13 1.24 -1.22 -28.53
N SER A 14 1.96 -1.52 -27.44
CA SER A 14 3.23 -2.27 -27.51
C SER A 14 3.06 -3.73 -27.93
N GLN A 15 1.81 -4.23 -28.03
CA GLN A 15 1.53 -5.61 -28.43
C GLN A 15 1.42 -5.83 -29.93
N ALA A 16 1.48 -4.77 -30.76
CA ALA A 16 1.38 -4.94 -32.21
C ALA A 16 2.58 -5.73 -32.74
N THR A 17 2.39 -7.03 -32.98
CA THR A 17 3.41 -7.97 -33.42
C THR A 17 3.53 -7.98 -34.94
N SER A 18 2.41 -7.82 -35.65
CA SER A 18 2.38 -7.85 -37.11
C SER A 18 2.29 -6.46 -37.74
N ASN A 19 2.80 -6.34 -38.97
CA ASN A 19 2.64 -5.12 -39.76
C ASN A 19 1.16 -4.80 -40.06
N LYS A 20 0.30 -5.83 -40.08
CA LYS A 20 -1.15 -5.68 -40.29
C LYS A 20 -1.81 -5.00 -39.07
N GLU A 21 -1.47 -5.42 -37.86
CA GLU A 21 -1.95 -4.79 -36.62
C GLU A 21 -1.50 -3.34 -36.52
N LYS A 22 -0.21 -3.07 -36.80
CA LYS A 22 0.33 -1.70 -36.81
C LYS A 22 -0.36 -0.81 -37.85
N ALA A 23 -0.63 -1.35 -39.03
CA ALA A 23 -1.33 -0.63 -40.10
C ALA A 23 -2.79 -0.37 -39.72
N LEU A 24 -3.47 -1.37 -39.15
CA LEU A 24 -4.85 -1.24 -38.69
C LEU A 24 -4.96 -0.18 -37.59
N GLU A 25 -4.10 -0.22 -36.58
CA GLU A 25 -4.09 0.78 -35.50
C GLU A 25 -3.85 2.20 -36.06
N LYS A 26 -2.92 2.39 -36.99
CA LYS A 26 -2.70 3.70 -37.64
C LYS A 26 -3.94 4.18 -38.39
N MET A 27 -4.60 3.31 -39.14
CA MET A 27 -5.83 3.65 -39.86
C MET A 27 -6.98 3.95 -38.88
N ASP A 28 -7.08 3.21 -37.79
CA ASP A 28 -8.06 3.45 -36.72
C ASP A 28 -7.81 4.76 -35.99
N GLN A 29 -6.55 5.13 -35.77
CA GLN A 29 -6.17 6.44 -35.24
C GLN A 29 -6.51 7.58 -36.21
N PHE A 30 -6.49 7.34 -37.52
CA PHE A 30 -6.92 8.32 -38.52
C PHE A 30 -8.43 8.58 -38.43
N PHE A 31 -9.24 7.53 -38.23
CA PHE A 31 -10.71 7.64 -38.08
C PHE A 31 -11.19 7.69 -36.61
N ASP A 32 -10.35 8.17 -35.69
CA ASP A 32 -10.67 8.24 -34.25
C ASP A 32 -11.66 9.37 -33.92
N PHE A 33 -12.94 9.14 -34.27
CA PHE A 33 -14.05 10.05 -34.02
C PHE A 33 -14.98 9.60 -32.88
N CYS A 34 -14.86 8.35 -32.43
CA CYS A 34 -15.71 7.79 -31.38
C CYS A 34 -15.17 8.08 -29.98
N ASP A 35 -16.07 8.25 -29.02
CA ASP A 35 -15.76 8.32 -27.59
C ASP A 35 -15.13 7.02 -27.06
N LYS A 36 -15.36 5.90 -27.73
CA LYS A 36 -14.90 4.57 -27.34
C LYS A 36 -13.66 4.10 -28.09
N LYS A 37 -12.76 3.39 -27.40
CA LYS A 37 -11.62 2.66 -27.97
C LYS A 37 -11.66 1.19 -27.51
N ALA A 38 -11.21 0.29 -28.36
CA ALA A 38 -11.08 -1.13 -28.05
C ALA A 38 -9.60 -1.46 -27.86
N HIS A 39 -9.20 -1.74 -26.63
CA HIS A 39 -7.84 -2.15 -26.31
C HIS A 39 -7.74 -3.65 -26.45
N VAL A 40 -6.81 -4.13 -27.27
CA VAL A 40 -6.51 -5.55 -27.39
C VAL A 40 -5.81 -6.01 -26.11
N ILE A 41 -6.24 -7.14 -25.56
CA ILE A 41 -5.64 -7.74 -24.37
C ILE A 41 -5.03 -9.10 -24.73
N SER A 42 -4.03 -9.53 -23.97
CA SER A 42 -3.30 -10.77 -24.26
C SER A 42 -4.21 -12.00 -24.31
N GLY A 43 -3.94 -12.87 -25.29
CA GLY A 43 -4.59 -14.17 -25.45
C GLY A 43 -5.79 -14.14 -26.40
N LEU A 44 -6.14 -15.34 -26.88
CA LEU A 44 -7.24 -15.57 -27.80
C LEU A 44 -8.40 -16.25 -27.07
N THR A 45 -9.62 -16.06 -27.55
CA THR A 45 -10.77 -16.85 -27.10
C THR A 45 -10.69 -18.28 -27.65
N GLN A 46 -11.55 -19.17 -27.15
CA GLN A 46 -11.69 -20.54 -27.67
C GLN A 46 -12.05 -20.56 -29.17
N GLU A 47 -12.68 -19.50 -29.67
CA GLU A 47 -13.05 -19.33 -31.09
C GLU A 47 -11.93 -18.66 -31.92
N ASN A 48 -10.72 -18.57 -31.37
CA ASN A 48 -9.56 -17.94 -32.01
C ASN A 48 -9.77 -16.45 -32.32
N ALA A 49 -10.55 -15.74 -31.48
CA ALA A 49 -10.77 -14.30 -31.60
C ALA A 49 -9.91 -13.52 -30.59
N GLU A 50 -9.44 -12.34 -30.99
CA GLU A 50 -8.70 -11.43 -30.12
C GLU A 50 -9.63 -10.88 -29.04
N ARG A 51 -9.15 -10.86 -27.81
CA ARG A 51 -9.89 -10.32 -26.68
C ARG A 51 -9.71 -8.81 -26.66
N VAL A 52 -10.79 -8.05 -26.49
CA VAL A 52 -10.71 -6.59 -26.37
C VAL A 52 -11.50 -6.04 -25.20
N LEU A 53 -11.05 -4.90 -24.70
CA LEU A 53 -11.73 -4.15 -23.64
C LEU A 53 -12.12 -2.76 -24.15
N LEU A 54 -13.41 -2.44 -24.05
CA LEU A 54 -13.92 -1.13 -24.44
C LEU A 54 -13.69 -0.09 -23.35
N THR A 55 -13.01 1.00 -23.71
CA THR A 55 -12.80 2.16 -22.86
C THR A 55 -13.49 3.38 -23.45
N SER A 56 -14.13 4.18 -22.61
CA SER A 56 -14.62 5.50 -23.00
C SER A 56 -13.56 6.53 -22.62
N ASN A 57 -13.17 7.37 -23.56
CA ASN A 57 -12.35 8.55 -23.31
C ASN A 57 -13.22 9.80 -23.47
N PRO A 58 -13.19 10.73 -22.50
CA PRO A 58 -13.91 12.00 -22.62
C PRO A 58 -13.45 12.76 -23.87
N LEU A 59 -14.39 13.45 -24.51
CA LEU A 59 -14.12 14.33 -25.65
C LEU A 59 -13.20 15.47 -25.21
N THR A 60 -12.00 15.57 -25.80
CA THR A 60 -11.05 16.66 -25.54
C THR A 60 -11.07 17.67 -26.69
N ILE A 61 -10.72 18.93 -26.39
CA ILE A 61 -10.57 20.02 -27.38
C ILE A 61 -9.58 19.64 -28.50
N GLN A 62 -8.55 18.86 -28.17
CA GLN A 62 -7.57 18.36 -29.15
C GLN A 62 -8.20 17.42 -30.20
N ARG A 63 -9.24 16.66 -29.81
CA ARG A 63 -10.04 15.83 -30.73
C ARG A 63 -10.90 16.69 -31.66
N PHE A 64 -11.42 17.82 -31.19
CA PHE A 64 -12.17 18.78 -32.02
C PHE A 64 -11.27 19.36 -33.14
N PHE A 65 -10.06 19.81 -32.81
CA PHE A 65 -9.11 20.28 -33.82
C PHE A 65 -8.63 19.19 -34.77
N LYS A 66 -8.43 17.96 -34.27
CA LYS A 66 -8.13 16.80 -35.13
C LYS A 66 -9.28 16.50 -36.09
N MET A 67 -10.53 16.59 -35.62
CA MET A 67 -11.72 16.44 -36.44
C MET A 67 -11.76 17.51 -37.54
N VAL A 68 -11.56 18.79 -37.21
CA VAL A 68 -11.48 19.89 -38.19
C VAL A 68 -10.35 19.69 -39.20
N GLY A 69 -9.16 19.28 -38.75
CA GLY A 69 -8.03 18.99 -39.63
C GLY A 69 -8.29 17.82 -40.59
N ILE A 70 -8.97 16.77 -40.13
CA ILE A 70 -9.37 15.66 -41.00
C ILE A 70 -10.50 16.11 -41.95
N THR A 71 -11.46 16.93 -41.50
CA THR A 71 -12.47 17.57 -42.37
C THR A 71 -11.83 18.39 -43.49
N LEU A 72 -10.74 19.10 -43.20
CA LEU A 72 -9.93 19.78 -44.22
C LEU A 72 -9.21 18.79 -45.16
N SER A 73 -8.74 17.64 -44.67
CA SER A 73 -8.16 16.58 -45.52
C SER A 73 -9.17 15.89 -46.45
N PHE A 74 -10.46 15.85 -46.06
CA PHE A 74 -11.55 15.32 -46.88
C PHE A 74 -11.79 16.12 -48.17
N PHE A 75 -11.27 17.35 -48.29
CA PHE A 75 -11.27 18.09 -49.56
C PHE A 75 -10.40 17.44 -50.66
N THR A 76 -9.59 16.43 -50.32
CA THR A 76 -8.82 15.62 -51.28
C THR A 76 -9.38 14.22 -51.52
N ILE A 77 -10.59 13.89 -51.03
CA ILE A 77 -11.45 12.67 -51.16
C ILE A 77 -10.75 11.29 -51.28
N ILE A 78 -9.82 11.15 -52.21
CA ILE A 78 -9.01 9.97 -52.52
C ILE A 78 -8.32 9.40 -51.28
N ILE A 79 -7.57 10.22 -50.52
CA ILE A 79 -6.76 9.72 -49.39
C ILE A 79 -7.63 9.10 -48.27
N PRO A 80 -8.69 9.77 -47.75
CA PRO A 80 -9.59 9.16 -46.78
C PRO A 80 -10.32 7.93 -47.31
N LEU A 81 -10.72 7.92 -48.59
CA LEU A 81 -11.38 6.77 -49.20
C LEU A 81 -10.45 5.55 -49.24
N THR A 82 -9.19 5.72 -49.66
CA THR A 82 -8.19 4.65 -49.65
C THR A 82 -7.98 4.11 -48.23
N PHE A 83 -7.85 4.99 -47.23
CA PHE A 83 -7.70 4.58 -45.84
C PHE A 83 -8.92 3.82 -45.31
N LEU A 84 -10.13 4.22 -45.72
CA LEU A 84 -11.38 3.55 -45.34
C LEU A 84 -11.45 2.12 -45.93
N VAL A 85 -11.11 1.96 -47.21
CA VAL A 85 -11.07 0.67 -47.90
C VAL A 85 -10.01 -0.24 -47.28
N CYS A 86 -8.80 0.27 -47.07
CA CYS A 86 -7.74 -0.50 -46.40
C CYS A 86 -8.16 -0.93 -44.99
N LYS A 87 -8.78 -0.03 -44.22
CA LYS A 87 -9.33 -0.35 -42.90
C LYS A 87 -10.39 -1.45 -42.99
N ALA A 88 -11.30 -1.40 -43.98
CA ALA A 88 -12.32 -2.43 -44.18
C ALA A 88 -11.71 -3.81 -44.44
N ILE A 89 -10.69 -3.87 -45.31
CA ILE A 89 -9.96 -5.11 -45.60
C ILE A 89 -9.27 -5.63 -44.33
N LEU A 90 -8.53 -4.77 -43.63
CA LEU A 90 -7.83 -5.17 -42.39
C LEU A 90 -8.81 -5.58 -41.27
N ARG A 91 -9.93 -4.87 -41.09
CA ARG A 91 -10.96 -5.26 -40.12
C ARG A 91 -11.59 -6.61 -40.46
N SER A 92 -11.75 -6.95 -41.74
CA SER A 92 -12.36 -8.22 -42.16
C SER A 92 -11.50 -9.43 -41.80
N SER A 93 -10.18 -9.25 -41.65
CA SER A 93 -9.25 -10.34 -41.29
C SER A 93 -9.08 -10.55 -39.79
N HIS A 94 -9.67 -9.69 -38.94
CA HIS A 94 -9.55 -9.79 -37.48
C HIS A 94 -10.91 -10.07 -36.86
N ARG A 95 -10.93 -10.94 -35.85
CA ARG A 95 -12.12 -11.24 -35.04
C ARG A 95 -11.85 -10.79 -33.63
N TYR A 96 -12.82 -10.09 -33.04
CA TYR A 96 -12.69 -9.53 -31.71
C TYR A 96 -13.87 -9.92 -30.82
N THR A 97 -13.57 -10.25 -29.57
CA THR A 97 -14.57 -10.50 -28.53
C THR A 97 -14.42 -9.47 -27.42
N VAL A 98 -15.49 -8.74 -27.13
CA VAL A 98 -15.51 -7.76 -26.03
C VAL A 98 -15.60 -8.48 -24.70
N ILE A 99 -14.61 -8.22 -23.86
CA ILE A 99 -14.49 -8.77 -22.51
C ILE A 99 -14.98 -7.74 -21.49
N ASP A 100 -15.66 -8.23 -20.46
CA ASP A 100 -16.11 -7.44 -19.32
C ASP A 100 -15.10 -7.57 -18.15
N PRO A 101 -14.40 -6.49 -17.76
CA PRO A 101 -13.46 -6.55 -16.64
C PRO A 101 -14.08 -7.01 -15.33
N LYS A 102 -15.39 -6.80 -15.11
CA LYS A 102 -16.09 -7.34 -13.95
C LYS A 102 -16.17 -8.87 -14.01
N LYS A 103 -16.50 -9.45 -15.16
CA LYS A 103 -16.51 -10.92 -15.33
C LYS A 103 -15.12 -11.51 -15.20
N GLU A 104 -14.09 -10.83 -15.69
CA GLU A 104 -12.69 -11.24 -15.51
C GLU A 104 -12.22 -11.15 -14.05
N LEU A 105 -12.76 -10.21 -13.28
CA LEU A 105 -12.52 -10.10 -11.84
C LEU A 105 -13.24 -11.23 -11.09
N GLU A 106 -14.49 -11.51 -11.42
CA GLU A 106 -15.26 -12.61 -10.83
C GLU A 106 -14.61 -13.97 -11.16
N GLY A 107 -14.04 -14.10 -12.36
CA GLY A 107 -13.38 -15.31 -12.82
C GLY A 107 -14.32 -16.52 -12.72
N ASN A 108 -13.78 -17.66 -12.28
CA ASN A 108 -14.56 -18.88 -12.01
C ASN A 108 -15.03 -18.98 -10.55
N LEU A 109 -15.17 -17.85 -9.83
CA LEU A 109 -15.60 -17.85 -8.44
C LEU A 109 -17.10 -18.20 -8.35
N GLN A 110 -17.37 -19.50 -8.20
CA GLN A 110 -18.70 -20.01 -7.95
C GLN A 110 -18.95 -20.06 -6.44
N ILE A 111 -20.04 -19.44 -6.01
CA ILE A 111 -20.47 -19.40 -4.61
C ILE A 111 -21.77 -20.19 -4.53
N ALA A 112 -21.75 -21.30 -3.79
CA ALA A 112 -22.92 -22.15 -3.63
C ALA A 112 -24.07 -21.38 -2.96
N PRO A 113 -25.33 -21.52 -3.41
CA PRO A 113 -26.48 -20.86 -2.78
C PRO A 113 -26.61 -21.17 -1.28
N ALA A 114 -26.29 -22.41 -0.88
CA ALA A 114 -26.28 -22.83 0.53
C ALA A 114 -25.32 -21.99 1.39
N LEU A 115 -24.15 -21.65 0.85
CA LEU A 115 -23.16 -20.81 1.53
C LEU A 115 -23.69 -19.38 1.72
N ILE A 116 -24.39 -18.84 0.72
CA ILE A 116 -25.00 -17.51 0.79
C ILE A 116 -26.06 -17.48 1.91
N HIS A 117 -26.96 -18.46 1.93
CA HIS A 117 -27.97 -18.57 2.99
C HIS A 117 -27.35 -18.70 4.38
N LYS A 118 -26.26 -19.46 4.50
CA LYS A 118 -25.54 -19.58 5.77
C LYS A 118 -24.93 -18.26 6.21
N ILE A 119 -24.27 -17.52 5.31
CA ILE A 119 -23.71 -16.20 5.62
C ILE A 119 -24.83 -15.25 6.06
N GLN A 120 -25.96 -15.24 5.35
CA GLN A 120 -27.13 -14.43 5.71
C GLN A 120 -27.62 -14.74 7.13
N ALA A 121 -27.70 -16.02 7.50
CA ALA A 121 -28.07 -16.45 8.85
C ALA A 121 -27.04 -16.03 9.92
N LEU A 122 -25.76 -15.92 9.55
CA LEU A 122 -24.67 -15.53 10.46
C LEU A 122 -24.51 -14.02 10.63
N ILE A 123 -25.14 -13.18 9.80
CA ILE A 123 -25.01 -11.70 9.88
C ILE A 123 -25.29 -11.15 11.29
N PRO A 124 -26.37 -11.53 12.00
CA PRO A 124 -26.61 -11.02 13.34
C PRO A 124 -25.44 -11.31 14.30
N SER A 125 -24.83 -12.50 14.19
CA SER A 125 -23.67 -12.88 15.00
C SER A 125 -22.40 -12.13 14.60
N ILE A 126 -22.16 -11.95 13.30
CA ILE A 126 -21.04 -11.16 12.76
C ILE A 126 -21.11 -9.72 13.29
N LEU A 127 -22.30 -9.12 13.26
CA LEU A 127 -22.50 -7.74 13.72
C LEU A 127 -22.37 -7.57 15.22
N LYS A 128 -22.81 -8.56 16.00
CA LYS A 128 -22.70 -8.56 17.47
C LYS A 128 -21.34 -9.03 17.97
N GLN A 129 -20.40 -9.36 17.08
CA GLN A 129 -19.09 -9.93 17.42
C GLN A 129 -19.19 -11.18 18.29
N GLY A 130 -20.24 -11.99 18.06
CA GLY A 130 -20.40 -13.24 18.79
C GLY A 130 -19.23 -14.18 18.44
N SER A 131 -18.57 -14.71 19.47
CA SER A 131 -17.69 -15.87 19.29
C SER A 131 -18.54 -17.01 18.77
N THR A 132 -18.39 -17.33 17.49
CA THR A 132 -19.04 -18.48 16.88
C THR A 132 -17.94 -19.39 16.36
N ASP A 133 -18.02 -20.68 16.65
CA ASP A 133 -16.98 -21.65 16.26
C ASP A 133 -16.82 -21.79 14.74
N GLN A 134 -17.67 -21.13 13.95
CA GLN A 134 -17.72 -21.20 12.49
C GLN A 134 -16.92 -20.09 11.79
N ILE A 135 -16.64 -18.98 12.50
CA ILE A 135 -16.08 -17.75 11.91
C ILE A 135 -14.68 -17.49 12.46
N GLU A 136 -13.75 -17.20 11.55
CA GLU A 136 -12.41 -16.70 11.88
C GLU A 136 -12.31 -15.23 11.44
N TYR A 137 -12.07 -14.31 12.38
CA TYR A 137 -11.92 -12.88 12.09
C TYR A 137 -10.46 -12.55 11.79
N LEU A 138 -10.20 -11.82 10.70
CA LEU A 138 -8.83 -11.58 10.21
C LEU A 138 -8.22 -10.24 10.66
N LYS A 139 -9.03 -9.21 10.93
CA LYS A 139 -8.52 -7.86 11.27
C LYS A 139 -9.55 -7.04 12.04
N HIS A 140 -10.76 -6.98 11.48
CA HIS A 140 -11.94 -6.33 12.06
C HIS A 140 -13.10 -7.32 12.01
N THR A 141 -14.15 -7.08 12.78
CA THR A 141 -15.30 -8.01 12.90
C THR A 141 -16.17 -8.12 11.65
N LYS A 142 -15.77 -7.45 10.56
CA LYS A 142 -16.46 -7.45 9.26
C LYS A 142 -15.59 -8.00 8.12
N VAL A 143 -14.37 -8.43 8.42
CA VAL A 143 -13.49 -9.17 7.51
C VAL A 143 -13.20 -10.54 8.13
N PHE A 144 -13.71 -11.59 7.50
CA PHE A 144 -13.73 -12.92 8.11
C PHE A 144 -13.58 -14.04 7.08
N LYS A 145 -13.26 -15.23 7.58
CA LYS A 145 -13.33 -16.51 6.88
C LYS A 145 -14.35 -17.40 7.55
N LEU A 146 -14.93 -18.31 6.79
CA LEU A 146 -15.67 -19.45 7.33
C LEU A 146 -14.70 -20.62 7.42
N LYS A 147 -14.66 -21.33 8.55
CA LYS A 147 -13.70 -22.45 8.73
C LYS A 147 -13.85 -23.57 7.69
N GLU A 148 -15.07 -23.77 7.19
CA GLU A 148 -15.39 -24.74 6.14
C GLU A 148 -15.00 -24.26 4.72
N GLU A 149 -14.80 -22.96 4.53
CA GLU A 149 -14.40 -22.35 3.26
C GLU A 149 -13.14 -21.49 3.48
N PRO A 150 -12.01 -22.09 3.91
CA PRO A 150 -10.80 -21.36 4.32
C PRO A 150 -10.14 -20.60 3.17
N ASN A 151 -10.52 -20.96 1.93
CA ASN A 151 -10.03 -20.36 0.69
C ASN A 151 -10.78 -19.08 0.31
N LEU A 152 -11.81 -18.68 1.05
CA LEU A 152 -12.60 -17.47 0.79
C LEU A 152 -12.49 -16.47 1.94
N VAL A 153 -12.30 -15.20 1.59
CA VAL A 153 -12.37 -14.06 2.50
C VAL A 153 -13.64 -13.27 2.20
N PHE A 154 -14.36 -12.92 3.26
CA PHE A 154 -15.62 -12.20 3.21
C PHE A 154 -15.45 -10.82 3.82
N LYS A 155 -15.91 -9.78 3.11
CA LYS A 155 -15.88 -8.37 3.55
C LYS A 155 -17.29 -7.81 3.51
N LEU A 156 -17.79 -7.41 4.68
CA LEU A 156 -19.19 -7.04 4.91
C LEU A 156 -19.34 -5.54 5.15
N GLY A 157 -20.28 -4.90 4.45
CA GLY A 157 -20.76 -3.55 4.75
C GLY A 157 -22.28 -3.52 4.85
N ILE A 158 -22.83 -2.75 5.79
CA ILE A 158 -24.27 -2.63 6.00
C ILE A 158 -24.68 -1.17 5.99
N SER A 159 -25.76 -0.85 5.28
CA SER A 159 -26.35 0.49 5.31
C SER A 159 -26.84 0.81 6.72
N GLY A 160 -26.46 1.97 7.25
CA GLY A 160 -26.86 2.40 8.57
C GLY A 160 -26.76 3.90 8.74
N ASN A 161 -27.17 4.37 9.92
CA ASN A 161 -27.12 5.79 10.26
C ASN A 161 -25.68 6.26 10.54
N SER A 162 -24.80 5.33 10.92
CA SER A 162 -23.36 5.61 11.06
C SER A 162 -22.78 5.87 9.68
N LYS A 163 -22.14 7.03 9.53
CA LYS A 163 -21.46 7.42 8.30
C LYS A 163 -19.99 7.62 8.60
N THR A 164 -19.15 7.07 7.74
CA THR A 164 -17.71 7.28 7.78
C THR A 164 -17.36 8.31 6.72
N LEU A 165 -16.43 9.21 7.05
CA LEU A 165 -15.85 10.12 6.07
C LEU A 165 -15.01 9.31 5.08
N TYR A 166 -15.48 9.25 3.85
CA TYR A 166 -14.85 8.60 2.72
C TYR A 166 -14.73 9.64 1.60
N ASN A 167 -13.50 10.00 1.22
CA ASN A 167 -13.20 11.01 0.21
C ASN A 167 -13.85 12.37 0.53
N GLY A 168 -13.82 12.78 1.80
CA GLY A 168 -14.47 14.00 2.28
C GLY A 168 -16.01 13.97 2.28
N LYS A 169 -16.62 12.82 1.98
CA LYS A 169 -18.08 12.61 2.00
C LYS A 169 -18.46 11.65 3.11
N ALA A 170 -19.51 11.95 3.85
CA ALA A 170 -20.07 11.04 4.84
C ALA A 170 -20.89 9.94 4.12
N LEU A 171 -20.34 8.73 4.02
CA LEU A 171 -20.96 7.57 3.36
C LEU A 171 -21.25 6.46 4.37
N ASP A 172 -22.31 5.68 4.14
CA ASP A 172 -22.54 4.44 4.89
C ASP A 172 -21.62 3.32 4.38
N GLU A 173 -21.49 2.26 5.20
CA GLU A 173 -20.56 1.17 4.91
C GLU A 173 -20.93 0.37 3.66
N ALA A 174 -22.23 0.20 3.37
CA ALA A 174 -22.67 -0.49 2.16
C ALA A 174 -22.22 0.28 0.89
N THR A 175 -22.29 1.61 0.94
CA THR A 175 -21.84 2.49 -0.15
C THR A 175 -20.32 2.46 -0.29
N ILE A 176 -19.57 2.44 0.81
CA ILE A 176 -18.11 2.28 0.80
C ILE A 176 -17.73 0.94 0.16
N MET A 177 -18.44 -0.15 0.51
CA MET A 177 -18.22 -1.46 -0.08
C MET A 177 -18.56 -1.51 -1.57
N ASP A 178 -19.59 -0.79 -2.02
CA ASP A 178 -19.89 -0.64 -3.45
C ASP A 178 -18.72 0.04 -4.18
N HIS A 179 -18.22 1.16 -3.65
CA HIS A 179 -17.06 1.87 -4.22
C HIS A 179 -15.80 1.00 -4.23
N ARG A 180 -15.56 0.22 -3.16
CA ARG A 180 -14.45 -0.72 -3.10
C ARG A 180 -14.51 -1.73 -4.25
N PHE A 181 -15.67 -2.34 -4.52
CA PHE A 181 -15.81 -3.28 -5.64
C PHE A 181 -15.64 -2.59 -7.00
N GLU A 182 -16.16 -1.37 -7.16
CA GLU A 182 -15.95 -0.56 -8.38
C GLU A 182 -14.46 -0.28 -8.62
N ASN A 183 -13.70 0.02 -7.55
CA ASN A 183 -12.26 0.19 -7.61
C ASN A 183 -11.54 -1.10 -8.00
N MET A 184 -11.96 -2.26 -7.49
CA MET A 184 -11.41 -3.55 -7.93
C MET A 184 -11.65 -3.80 -9.43
N VAL A 185 -12.85 -3.48 -9.95
CA VAL A 185 -13.15 -3.59 -11.39
C VAL A 185 -12.30 -2.61 -12.21
N LYS A 186 -12.15 -1.36 -11.73
CA LYS A 186 -11.28 -0.34 -12.34
C LYS A 186 -9.82 -0.80 -12.39
N ALA A 187 -9.31 -1.34 -11.29
CA ALA A 187 -7.96 -1.90 -11.21
C ALA A 187 -7.78 -3.06 -12.18
N LYS A 188 -8.73 -4.02 -12.22
CA LYS A 188 -8.68 -5.16 -13.15
C LYS A 188 -8.64 -4.68 -14.60
N LYS A 189 -9.47 -3.68 -14.93
CA LYS A 189 -9.47 -3.04 -16.24
C LYS A 189 -8.11 -2.43 -16.58
N VAL A 190 -7.49 -1.66 -15.67
CA VAL A 190 -6.16 -1.07 -15.89
C VAL A 190 -5.09 -2.15 -16.08
N CYS A 191 -5.07 -3.19 -15.23
CA CYS A 191 -4.12 -4.29 -15.37
C CYS A 191 -4.24 -5.01 -16.71
N LEU A 192 -5.47 -5.26 -17.18
CA LEU A 192 -5.70 -5.92 -18.47
C LEU A 192 -5.28 -5.06 -19.67
N ILE A 193 -5.63 -3.76 -19.67
CA ILE A 193 -5.30 -2.83 -20.77
C ILE A 193 -3.78 -2.63 -20.89
N HIS A 194 -3.08 -2.62 -19.77
CA HIS A 194 -1.67 -2.26 -19.70
C HIS A 194 -0.73 -3.45 -19.46
N HIS A 195 -1.27 -4.68 -19.45
CA HIS A 195 -0.49 -5.91 -19.23
C HIS A 195 0.35 -5.88 -17.96
N LEU A 196 -0.30 -5.49 -16.86
CA LEU A 196 0.36 -5.39 -15.56
C LEU A 196 0.43 -6.78 -14.90
N ASP A 197 1.15 -7.71 -15.53
CA ASP A 197 1.18 -9.13 -15.17
C ASP A 197 1.90 -9.45 -13.85
N ARG A 198 2.62 -8.46 -13.30
CA ARG A 198 3.19 -8.49 -11.95
C ARG A 198 2.18 -8.09 -10.88
N LEU A 199 1.02 -7.56 -11.25
CA LEU A 199 -0.01 -7.11 -10.32
C LEU A 199 -1.19 -8.08 -10.34
N VAL A 200 -1.47 -8.72 -9.21
CA VAL A 200 -2.49 -9.76 -9.09
C VAL A 200 -3.62 -9.25 -8.21
N ILE A 201 -4.80 -9.10 -8.80
CA ILE A 201 -6.03 -8.82 -8.07
C ILE A 201 -6.74 -10.15 -7.82
N PRO A 202 -7.09 -10.50 -6.56
CA PRO A 202 -7.74 -11.76 -6.26
C PRO A 202 -9.10 -11.85 -6.96
N PRO A 203 -9.47 -13.04 -7.50
CA PRO A 203 -10.82 -13.27 -7.99
C PRO A 203 -11.85 -12.88 -6.95
N SER A 204 -12.80 -12.03 -7.33
CA SER A 204 -13.69 -11.40 -6.37
C SER A 204 -15.09 -11.17 -6.93
N ARG A 205 -16.11 -11.38 -6.09
CA ARG A 205 -17.52 -11.21 -6.46
C ARG A 205 -18.27 -10.40 -5.42
N LYS A 206 -19.09 -9.46 -5.88
CA LYS A 206 -20.02 -8.69 -5.03
C LYS A 206 -21.39 -9.36 -4.99
N MET A 207 -21.95 -9.45 -3.80
CA MET A 207 -23.33 -9.84 -3.55
C MET A 207 -24.05 -8.75 -2.75
N THR A 208 -25.35 -8.64 -2.98
CA THR A 208 -26.20 -7.68 -2.28
C THR A 208 -27.47 -8.38 -1.87
N PHE A 209 -27.89 -8.18 -0.62
CA PHE A 209 -29.14 -8.68 -0.07
C PHE A 209 -29.60 -7.74 1.04
N ASN A 210 -30.85 -7.91 1.48
CA ASN A 210 -31.40 -7.12 2.57
C ASN A 210 -31.33 -7.92 3.88
N THR A 211 -31.04 -7.25 5.00
CA THR A 211 -31.20 -7.84 6.33
C THR A 211 -32.69 -8.00 6.66
N PRO A 212 -33.06 -8.81 7.67
CA PRO A 212 -34.45 -8.91 8.14
C PRO A 212 -35.07 -7.55 8.50
N GLU A 213 -34.27 -6.59 8.94
CA GLU A 213 -34.68 -5.22 9.27
C GLU A 213 -34.73 -4.28 8.06
N GLY A 214 -34.61 -4.81 6.83
CA GLY A 214 -34.70 -4.04 5.58
C GLY A 214 -33.45 -3.23 5.22
N LYS A 215 -32.32 -3.42 5.92
CA LYS A 215 -31.07 -2.71 5.60
C LYS A 215 -30.36 -3.37 4.43
N LYS A 216 -29.80 -2.57 3.52
CA LYS A 216 -28.96 -3.06 2.43
C LYS A 216 -27.65 -3.59 3.00
N CYS A 217 -27.30 -4.81 2.62
CA CYS A 217 -26.02 -5.42 2.95
C CYS A 217 -25.25 -5.71 1.66
N VAL A 218 -23.97 -5.31 1.64
CA VAL A 218 -23.04 -5.56 0.55
C VAL A 218 -21.94 -6.47 1.06
N LEU A 219 -21.75 -7.59 0.36
CA LEU A 219 -20.75 -8.59 0.68
C LEU A 219 -19.80 -8.73 -0.52
N ILE A 220 -18.51 -8.48 -0.30
CA ILE A 220 -17.47 -8.86 -1.27
C ILE A 220 -16.86 -10.17 -0.80
N VAL A 221 -16.81 -11.14 -1.72
CA VAL A 221 -16.14 -12.43 -1.52
C VAL A 221 -14.91 -12.45 -2.40
N GLU A 222 -13.77 -12.76 -1.80
CA GLU A 222 -12.46 -12.77 -2.46
C GLU A 222 -11.82 -14.14 -2.28
N LYS A 223 -11.16 -14.66 -3.32
CA LYS A 223 -10.33 -15.86 -3.18
C LYS A 223 -9.07 -15.50 -2.39
N THR A 224 -8.75 -16.29 -1.38
CA THR A 224 -7.53 -16.14 -0.59
C THR A 224 -6.31 -16.35 -1.48
N MET A 225 -5.29 -15.51 -1.28
CA MET A 225 -3.98 -15.67 -1.90
C MET A 225 -3.00 -16.22 -0.86
N ASN A 226 -2.04 -17.02 -1.30
CA ASN A 226 -0.99 -17.54 -0.43
C ASN A 226 0.03 -16.42 -0.16
N ILE A 227 -0.28 -15.56 0.82
CA ILE A 227 0.52 -14.40 1.20
C ILE A 227 0.64 -14.32 2.71
N ASN A 228 1.79 -13.84 3.19
CA ASN A 228 1.93 -13.41 4.57
C ASN A 228 1.74 -11.88 4.62
N PRO A 229 0.60 -11.36 5.11
CA PRO A 229 0.34 -9.93 5.10
C PRO A 229 1.06 -9.17 6.23
N ASP A 230 1.85 -9.86 7.07
CA ASP A 230 2.59 -9.22 8.16
C ASP A 230 3.56 -8.15 7.62
N GLU A 231 3.45 -6.95 8.19
CA GLU A 231 4.19 -5.78 7.71
C GLU A 231 5.70 -5.97 7.83
N SER A 232 6.16 -6.63 8.90
CA SER A 232 7.59 -6.90 9.12
C SER A 232 8.15 -7.85 8.07
N VAL A 233 7.40 -8.91 7.76
CA VAL A 233 7.79 -9.91 6.76
C VAL A 233 7.83 -9.26 5.37
N GLN A 234 6.83 -8.45 5.04
CA GLN A 234 6.76 -7.79 3.74
C GLN A 234 7.84 -6.72 3.57
N GLU A 235 8.08 -5.89 4.58
CA GLU A 235 9.19 -4.91 4.57
C GLU A 235 10.55 -5.59 4.31
N GLU A 236 10.77 -6.79 4.85
CA GLU A 236 12.00 -7.56 4.62
C GLU A 236 12.04 -8.19 3.23
N LEU A 237 10.91 -8.70 2.72
CA LEU A 237 10.83 -9.23 1.36
C LEU A 237 11.12 -8.17 0.29
N TYR A 238 10.54 -6.96 0.44
CA TYR A 238 10.82 -5.82 -0.43
C TYR A 238 12.29 -5.44 -0.43
N TYR A 239 12.90 -5.41 0.75
CA TYR A 239 14.31 -5.09 0.90
C TYR A 239 15.21 -6.14 0.24
N ARG A 240 15.04 -7.43 0.59
CA ARG A 240 15.87 -8.54 0.07
C ARG A 240 15.81 -8.67 -1.45
N ASN A 241 14.64 -8.38 -2.02
CA ASN A 241 14.40 -8.54 -3.45
C ASN A 241 14.49 -7.24 -4.23
N GLY A 242 14.92 -6.12 -3.64
CA GLY A 242 14.91 -4.80 -4.27
C GLY A 242 15.40 -4.80 -5.71
N GLU A 243 16.56 -5.41 -5.99
CA GLU A 243 17.13 -5.46 -7.36
C GLU A 243 16.29 -6.26 -8.37
N ARG A 244 15.50 -7.23 -7.90
CA ARG A 244 14.59 -8.05 -8.73
C ARG A 244 13.22 -7.38 -8.96
N LEU A 245 12.92 -6.27 -8.28
CA LEU A 245 11.61 -5.62 -8.28
C LEU A 245 11.44 -4.48 -9.29
N ASN A 246 12.39 -4.26 -10.21
CA ASN A 246 12.32 -3.14 -11.17
C ASN A 246 11.03 -3.18 -12.01
N GLU A 247 10.66 -4.35 -12.52
CA GLU A 247 9.44 -4.50 -13.33
C GLU A 247 8.18 -4.31 -12.48
N VAL A 248 8.18 -4.82 -11.23
CA VAL A 248 7.11 -4.59 -10.26
C VAL A 248 6.94 -3.09 -10.00
N ALA A 249 8.03 -2.37 -9.74
CA ALA A 249 8.02 -0.94 -9.48
C ALA A 249 7.51 -0.13 -10.68
N GLN A 250 7.89 -0.50 -11.91
CA GLN A 250 7.38 0.13 -13.13
C GLN A 250 5.87 -0.10 -13.30
N GLN A 251 5.41 -1.35 -13.16
CA GLN A 251 4.00 -1.68 -13.30
C GLN A 251 3.14 -1.04 -12.20
N MET A 252 3.62 -1.02 -10.95
CA MET A 252 2.97 -0.30 -9.85
C MET A 252 2.91 1.21 -10.12
N SER A 253 3.96 1.81 -10.69
CA SER A 253 3.97 3.23 -11.03
C SER A 253 2.91 3.57 -12.08
N LEU A 254 2.81 2.77 -13.15
CA LEU A 254 1.76 2.89 -14.15
C LEU A 254 0.37 2.67 -13.53
N PHE A 255 0.21 1.64 -12.70
CA PHE A 255 -1.04 1.36 -12.00
C PHE A 255 -1.51 2.56 -11.17
N ILE A 256 -0.64 3.10 -10.32
CA ILE A 256 -0.94 4.28 -9.47
C ILE A 256 -1.29 5.49 -10.34
N ALA A 257 -0.50 5.76 -11.38
CA ALA A 257 -0.75 6.90 -12.27
C ALA A 257 -2.11 6.80 -13.01
N LYS A 258 -2.57 5.60 -13.35
CA LYS A 258 -3.85 5.38 -14.07
C LYS A 258 -5.05 5.23 -13.16
N THR A 259 -4.87 4.70 -11.96
CA THR A 259 -5.97 4.42 -11.04
C THR A 259 -6.16 5.49 -9.98
N GLY A 260 -5.09 6.18 -9.58
CA GLY A 260 -5.05 7.03 -8.40
C GLY A 260 -4.85 6.26 -7.09
N PHE A 261 -4.54 4.95 -7.15
CA PHE A 261 -4.34 4.10 -5.97
C PHE A 261 -3.34 4.72 -4.99
N ASN A 262 -3.82 4.98 -3.76
CA ASN A 262 -3.05 5.69 -2.74
C ASN A 262 -2.92 4.96 -1.39
N ASP A 263 -3.35 3.70 -1.32
CA ASP A 263 -3.16 2.82 -0.15
C ASP A 263 -1.93 1.91 -0.30
N VAL A 264 -0.78 2.54 -0.50
CA VAL A 264 0.48 1.87 -0.83
C VAL A 264 1.32 1.72 0.44
N THR A 265 1.34 0.51 0.98
CA THR A 265 2.21 0.10 2.09
C THR A 265 2.53 -1.39 1.96
N PRO A 266 3.70 -1.90 2.39
CA PRO A 266 4.10 -3.29 2.18
C PRO A 266 3.05 -4.33 2.59
N ARG A 267 2.30 -4.08 3.66
CA ARG A 267 1.21 -4.96 4.11
C ARG A 267 -0.02 -4.98 3.19
N ASN A 268 -0.29 -3.89 2.45
CA ASN A 268 -1.43 -3.74 1.54
C ASN A 268 -1.07 -4.07 0.09
N ILE A 269 0.22 -4.07 -0.23
CA ILE A 269 0.78 -4.53 -1.51
C ILE A 269 1.82 -5.65 -1.31
N PRO A 270 1.50 -6.77 -0.63
CA PRO A 270 2.51 -7.76 -0.32
C PRO A 270 3.05 -8.43 -1.57
N LEU A 271 4.33 -8.77 -1.50
CA LEU A 271 5.00 -9.61 -2.46
C LEU A 271 4.56 -11.06 -2.30
N MET A 272 4.39 -11.71 -3.44
CA MET A 272 4.05 -13.11 -3.54
C MET A 272 4.86 -13.78 -4.66
N GLU A 273 5.24 -15.02 -4.43
CA GLU A 273 5.71 -15.94 -5.46
C GLU A 273 4.54 -16.84 -5.86
N MET A 274 4.23 -16.90 -7.15
CA MET A 274 3.20 -17.83 -7.64
C MET A 274 3.72 -19.28 -7.65
N GLU A 275 5.03 -19.44 -7.85
CA GLU A 275 5.75 -20.70 -7.91
C GLU A 275 7.14 -20.49 -7.29
N PRO A 276 7.72 -21.47 -6.59
CA PRO A 276 9.04 -21.35 -5.97
C PRO A 276 10.11 -20.89 -6.98
N GLY A 277 10.76 -19.75 -6.71
CA GLY A 277 11.79 -19.19 -7.59
C GLY A 277 11.26 -18.48 -8.84
N GLY A 278 9.94 -18.42 -9.01
CA GLY A 278 9.27 -17.65 -10.06
C GLY A 278 9.44 -16.13 -9.88
N PRO A 279 8.93 -15.33 -10.84
CA PRO A 279 8.98 -13.89 -10.72
C PRO A 279 8.03 -13.40 -9.62
N LEU A 280 8.52 -12.44 -8.84
CA LEU A 280 7.74 -11.81 -7.78
C LEU A 280 6.59 -10.99 -8.35
N LYS A 281 5.45 -11.09 -7.68
CA LYS A 281 4.24 -10.34 -7.99
C LYS A 281 3.76 -9.59 -6.75
N VAL A 282 2.94 -8.57 -6.97
CA VAL A 282 2.25 -7.82 -5.92
C VAL A 282 0.79 -8.24 -5.89
N ALA A 283 0.32 -8.62 -4.71
CA ALA A 283 -1.07 -8.91 -4.47
C ALA A 283 -1.84 -7.62 -4.14
N LEU A 284 -2.93 -7.35 -4.85
CA LEU A 284 -3.75 -6.14 -4.73
C LEU A 284 -5.15 -6.49 -4.17
N PHE A 285 -5.25 -6.76 -2.86
CA PHE A 285 -6.52 -7.12 -2.19
C PHE A 285 -7.16 -5.98 -1.39
N ASP A 286 -6.44 -4.89 -1.14
CA ASP A 286 -6.96 -3.71 -0.47
C ASP A 286 -7.00 -2.52 -1.44
N LEU A 287 -8.09 -2.47 -2.23
CA LEU A 287 -8.29 -1.48 -3.29
C LEU A 287 -9.39 -0.47 -2.91
N GLU A 288 -9.37 -0.03 -1.66
CA GLU A 288 -10.34 0.93 -1.14
C GLU A 288 -10.03 2.34 -1.67
N TYR A 289 -8.82 2.85 -1.47
CA TYR A 289 -8.48 4.24 -1.82
C TYR A 289 -7.81 4.37 -3.20
N MET A 290 -8.42 5.17 -4.08
CA MET A 290 -7.96 5.42 -5.47
C MET A 290 -8.17 6.87 -5.92
N GLU A 291 -7.72 7.81 -5.10
CA GLU A 291 -8.08 9.24 -5.26
C GLU A 291 -6.95 10.12 -5.79
N SER A 292 -5.69 9.77 -5.50
CA SER A 292 -4.57 10.66 -5.74
C SER A 292 -3.32 9.87 -6.11
N ALA A 293 -2.94 9.96 -7.38
CA ALA A 293 -1.70 9.34 -7.86
C ALA A 293 -0.47 9.87 -7.10
N ILE A 294 -0.42 11.18 -6.80
CA ILE A 294 0.69 11.78 -6.04
C ILE A 294 0.80 11.13 -4.66
N GLN A 295 -0.31 11.00 -3.93
CA GLN A 295 -0.32 10.34 -2.62
C GLN A 295 0.02 8.84 -2.72
N GLY A 296 -0.31 8.18 -3.84
CA GLY A 296 0.16 6.82 -4.10
C GLY A 296 1.67 6.70 -4.20
N PHE A 297 2.37 7.74 -4.65
CA PHE A 297 3.83 7.77 -4.67
C PHE A 297 4.43 8.22 -3.34
N THR A 298 3.90 9.28 -2.74
CA THR A 298 4.53 9.99 -1.60
C THR A 298 3.94 9.63 -0.23
N GLY A 299 2.83 8.89 -0.19
CA GLY A 299 2.09 8.57 1.03
C GLY A 299 0.82 9.40 1.21
N SER A 300 -0.02 8.97 2.14
CA SER A 300 -1.35 9.54 2.39
C SER A 300 -1.67 9.60 3.89
N PRO A 301 -2.51 10.55 4.35
CA PRO A 301 -2.94 10.64 5.76
C PRO A 301 -3.66 9.39 6.30
N ASN A 302 -4.10 8.47 5.43
CA ASN A 302 -4.67 7.18 5.84
C ASN A 302 -3.63 6.18 6.40
N GLY A 303 -2.37 6.59 6.55
CA GLY A 303 -1.28 5.74 7.05
C GLY A 303 -0.53 4.97 5.97
N SER A 304 -0.82 5.23 4.69
CA SER A 304 -0.04 4.77 3.54
C SER A 304 1.29 5.49 3.46
N CYS A 305 2.39 4.74 3.28
CA CYS A 305 3.73 5.32 3.14
C CYS A 305 4.06 5.71 1.70
N GLY A 306 3.34 5.21 0.70
CA GLY A 306 3.59 5.52 -0.71
C GLY A 306 4.64 4.60 -1.37
N LEU A 307 4.59 4.51 -2.70
CA LEU A 307 5.47 3.63 -3.47
C LEU A 307 6.95 3.99 -3.30
N LEU A 308 7.28 5.28 -3.14
CA LEU A 308 8.66 5.72 -2.96
C LEU A 308 9.30 5.16 -1.68
N HIS A 309 8.51 4.79 -0.69
CA HIS A 309 8.95 4.17 0.56
C HIS A 309 8.86 2.64 0.54
N CYS A 310 8.35 2.05 -0.55
CA CYS A 310 8.26 0.59 -0.74
C CYS A 310 9.34 0.04 -1.70
N VAL A 311 10.16 0.91 -2.28
CA VAL A 311 11.21 0.54 -3.26
C VAL A 311 12.59 0.81 -2.70
N SER A 312 13.63 0.25 -3.33
CA SER A 312 15.01 0.58 -3.00
C SER A 312 15.39 1.99 -3.46
N GLU A 313 16.43 2.56 -2.85
CA GLU A 313 16.96 3.88 -3.22
C GLU A 313 17.26 4.00 -4.73
N LYS A 314 17.87 2.95 -5.30
CA LYS A 314 18.20 2.86 -6.74
C LYS A 314 16.97 2.91 -7.65
N GLN A 315 15.79 2.55 -7.12
CA GLN A 315 14.53 2.48 -7.88
C GLN A 315 13.71 3.77 -7.81
N VAL A 316 14.04 4.70 -6.91
CA VAL A 316 13.30 5.96 -6.77
C VAL A 316 13.23 6.73 -8.09
N ASP A 317 14.36 6.86 -8.79
CA ASP A 317 14.40 7.57 -10.07
C ASP A 317 13.66 6.82 -11.18
N LEU A 318 13.69 5.48 -11.15
CA LEU A 318 12.93 4.64 -12.07
C LEU A 318 11.42 4.85 -11.87
N VAL A 319 10.94 4.85 -10.62
CA VAL A 319 9.54 5.13 -10.28
C VAL A 319 9.12 6.53 -10.74
N ALA A 320 9.94 7.54 -10.45
CA ALA A 320 9.65 8.92 -10.82
C ALA A 320 9.59 9.13 -12.34
N ASN A 321 10.51 8.51 -13.08
CA ASN A 321 10.54 8.56 -14.53
C ASN A 321 9.32 7.84 -15.14
N GLU A 322 8.93 6.70 -14.59
CA GLU A 322 7.74 5.97 -15.03
C GLU A 322 6.46 6.76 -14.77
N ALA A 323 6.30 7.34 -13.57
CA ALA A 323 5.18 8.22 -13.23
C ALA A 323 5.06 9.40 -14.21
N ARG A 324 6.19 10.02 -14.58
CA ARG A 324 6.24 11.16 -15.51
C ARG A 324 5.72 10.80 -16.90
N LYS A 325 5.99 9.58 -17.41
CA LYS A 325 5.47 9.12 -18.71
C LYS A 325 3.94 9.15 -18.77
N TYR A 326 3.28 9.05 -17.61
CA TYR A 326 1.83 9.05 -17.48
C TYR A 326 1.25 10.35 -16.92
N GLY A 327 2.03 11.44 -16.94
CA GLY A 327 1.60 12.78 -16.59
C GLY A 327 1.62 13.11 -15.09
N VAL A 328 2.19 12.23 -14.25
CA VAL A 328 2.33 12.47 -12.81
C VAL A 328 3.72 13.04 -12.53
N LYS A 329 3.78 14.29 -12.06
CA LYS A 329 5.03 14.95 -11.68
C LYS A 329 5.18 14.92 -10.17
N ILE A 330 6.04 14.03 -9.68
CA ILE A 330 6.44 13.99 -8.27
C ILE A 330 7.38 15.17 -7.97
N PRO A 331 7.15 15.96 -6.90
CA PRO A 331 8.04 17.04 -6.50
C PRO A 331 9.46 16.56 -6.17
N ALA A 332 10.48 17.36 -6.48
CA ALA A 332 11.88 16.98 -6.28
C ALA A 332 12.25 16.81 -4.80
N ASN A 333 11.71 17.66 -3.93
CA ASN A 333 11.89 17.57 -2.48
C ASN A 333 11.37 16.23 -1.91
N GLU A 334 10.24 15.72 -2.43
CA GLU A 334 9.70 14.42 -2.03
C GLU A 334 10.63 13.27 -2.43
N LEU A 335 11.21 13.34 -3.64
CA LEU A 335 12.17 12.34 -4.12
C LEU A 335 13.45 12.34 -3.25
N GLU A 336 13.97 13.52 -2.90
CA GLU A 336 15.14 13.64 -2.02
C GLU A 336 14.85 13.14 -0.61
N MET A 337 13.68 13.48 -0.06
CA MET A 337 13.25 12.99 1.25
C MET A 337 13.12 11.47 1.26
N ALA A 338 12.50 10.88 0.23
CA ALA A 338 12.38 9.43 0.10
C ALA A 338 13.76 8.75 0.04
N LYS A 339 14.70 9.25 -0.77
CA LYS A 339 16.07 8.72 -0.83
C LYS A 339 16.78 8.79 0.52
N LYS A 340 16.72 9.93 1.20
CA LYS A 340 17.31 10.11 2.54
C LYS A 340 16.72 9.13 3.56
N GLN A 341 15.40 8.94 3.52
CA GLN A 341 14.71 8.01 4.39
C GLN A 341 15.13 6.55 4.10
N LEU A 342 15.22 6.14 2.84
CA LEU A 342 15.65 4.79 2.47
C LEU A 342 17.11 4.52 2.87
N ILE A 343 18.00 5.50 2.72
CA ILE A 343 19.39 5.41 3.20
C ILE A 343 19.44 5.24 4.71
N LEU A 344 18.65 6.03 5.45
CA LEU A 344 18.53 5.91 6.89
C LEU A 344 18.00 4.53 7.31
N GLU A 345 16.99 4.02 6.62
CA GLU A 345 16.42 2.69 6.88
C GLU A 345 17.43 1.58 6.63
N ASN A 346 18.25 1.70 5.58
CA ASN A 346 19.35 0.76 5.34
C ASN A 346 20.37 0.77 6.48
N LYS A 347 20.72 1.96 7.01
CA LYS A 347 21.62 2.07 8.17
C LYS A 347 21.02 1.44 9.43
N ILE A 348 19.73 1.65 9.68
CA ILE A 348 19.01 1.01 10.80
C ILE A 348 19.04 -0.52 10.65
N ARG A 349 18.78 -1.05 9.45
CA ARG A 349 18.84 -2.50 9.20
C ARG A 349 20.24 -3.07 9.39
N GLN A 350 21.28 -2.36 8.95
CA GLN A 350 22.68 -2.76 9.17
C GLN A 350 23.02 -2.77 10.66
N HIS A 351 22.58 -1.76 11.41
CA HIS A 351 22.70 -1.73 12.87
C HIS A 351 22.03 -2.97 13.49
N TYR A 352 20.80 -3.30 13.09
CA TYR A 352 20.11 -4.49 13.60
C TYR A 352 20.83 -5.79 13.30
N LYS A 353 21.35 -5.94 12.09
CA LYS A 353 22.14 -7.10 11.71
C LYS A 353 23.40 -7.24 12.56
N ASN A 354 24.10 -6.12 12.81
CA ASN A 354 25.33 -6.11 13.61
C ASN A 354 25.06 -6.45 15.09
N GLN A 355 23.88 -6.06 15.59
CA GLN A 355 23.43 -6.35 16.96
C GLN A 355 22.70 -7.70 17.10
N GLY A 356 22.58 -8.49 16.02
CA GLY A 356 21.89 -9.78 16.05
C GLY A 356 20.38 -9.69 16.30
N ILE A 357 19.74 -8.57 15.95
CA ILE A 357 18.30 -8.33 16.14
C ILE A 357 17.53 -8.97 14.98
N VAL A 358 16.65 -9.92 15.30
CA VAL A 358 15.88 -10.70 14.30
C VAL A 358 14.38 -10.41 14.38
N THR A 359 13.84 -10.30 15.59
CA THR A 359 12.40 -10.15 15.86
C THR A 359 12.02 -8.73 16.26
N GLY A 360 12.99 -7.94 16.71
CA GLY A 360 12.79 -6.62 17.29
C GLY A 360 12.42 -6.66 18.78
N LYS A 361 12.35 -7.86 19.39
CA LYS A 361 12.06 -8.06 20.82
C LYS A 361 13.28 -8.50 21.62
N GLU A 362 14.42 -8.68 20.97
CA GLU A 362 15.68 -8.98 21.64
C GLU A 362 16.03 -7.87 22.65
N PRO A 363 16.42 -8.19 23.88
CA PRO A 363 16.80 -7.18 24.85
C PRO A 363 18.10 -6.48 24.45
N LEU A 364 18.27 -5.22 24.87
CA LEU A 364 19.56 -4.57 24.93
C LEU A 364 20.42 -5.31 25.96
N ASN A 365 21.40 -6.07 25.47
CA ASN A 365 22.43 -6.69 26.30
C ASN A 365 23.60 -5.71 26.44
N VAL A 366 23.60 -4.96 27.53
CA VAL A 366 24.56 -3.89 27.80
C VAL A 366 25.40 -4.29 29.01
N ASP A 367 26.72 -4.34 28.82
CA ASP A 367 27.63 -4.30 29.95
C ASP A 367 27.61 -2.87 30.50
N ILE A 368 26.93 -2.66 31.63
CA ILE A 368 26.73 -1.32 32.19
C ILE A 368 28.04 -0.63 32.47
N ASP A 369 29.07 -1.37 32.91
CA ASP A 369 30.38 -0.79 33.23
C ASP A 369 31.11 -0.27 31.97
N SER A 370 30.71 -0.72 30.78
CA SER A 370 31.24 -0.24 29.49
C SER A 370 30.70 1.13 29.04
N LEU A 371 29.67 1.67 29.71
CA LEU A 371 29.02 2.93 29.35
C LEU A 371 29.86 4.19 29.69
N GLU A 372 31.01 4.06 30.35
CA GLU A 372 31.93 5.20 30.62
C GLU A 372 31.23 6.41 31.29
N LEU A 373 30.21 6.16 32.10
CA LEU A 373 29.56 7.18 32.90
C LEU A 373 30.32 7.37 34.22
N ASP A 374 30.18 8.54 34.83
CA ASP A 374 30.71 8.79 36.16
C ASP A 374 29.82 8.15 37.23
N TRP A 375 30.12 6.88 37.55
CA TRP A 375 29.39 6.08 38.53
C TRP A 375 29.40 6.65 39.96
N THR A 376 30.20 7.68 40.23
CA THR A 376 30.23 8.32 41.54
C THR A 376 29.05 9.27 41.75
N GLN A 377 28.35 9.67 40.68
CA GLN A 377 27.19 10.56 40.76
C GLN A 377 26.04 9.92 41.54
N LYS A 378 25.53 10.67 42.51
CA LYS A 378 24.43 10.32 43.41
C LYS A 378 23.45 11.46 43.53
N ALA A 379 22.18 11.11 43.70
CA ALA A 379 21.09 12.04 43.93
C ALA A 379 20.08 11.42 44.91
N GLU A 380 19.16 12.26 45.38
CA GLU A 380 18.05 11.85 46.22
C GLU A 380 16.74 12.07 45.45
N LEU A 381 15.93 11.01 45.33
CA LEU A 381 14.60 11.07 44.73
C LEU A 381 13.55 11.17 45.83
N CYS A 382 12.59 12.08 45.69
CA CYS A 382 11.48 12.22 46.63
C CYS A 382 10.25 11.47 46.10
N LEU A 383 9.97 10.28 46.65
CA LEU A 383 8.77 9.52 46.30
C LEU A 383 7.79 9.51 47.48
N LYS A 384 6.64 10.20 47.35
CA LYS A 384 5.54 10.15 48.34
C LYS A 384 6.00 10.32 49.81
N LYS A 385 6.98 11.21 50.05
CA LYS A 385 7.61 11.54 51.35
C LYS A 385 8.73 10.59 51.82
N GLU A 386 9.12 9.59 51.04
CA GLU A 386 10.34 8.82 51.24
C GLU A 386 11.47 9.38 50.36
N VAL A 387 12.66 9.52 50.95
CA VAL A 387 13.87 9.94 50.24
C VAL A 387 14.66 8.70 49.87
N LEU A 388 14.79 8.45 48.57
CA LEU A 388 15.54 7.31 48.04
C LEU A 388 16.86 7.81 47.45
N SER A 389 17.99 7.32 47.98
CA SER A 389 19.30 7.60 47.37
C SER A 389 19.46 6.75 46.11
N VAL A 390 19.73 7.40 44.98
CA VAL A 390 19.92 6.77 43.68
C VAL A 390 21.27 7.16 43.09
N THR A 391 21.91 6.23 42.39
CA THR A 391 23.12 6.49 41.61
C THR A 391 22.80 6.59 40.12
N ILE A 392 23.69 7.18 39.33
CA ILE A 392 23.55 7.13 37.87
C ILE A 392 23.61 5.69 37.33
N ARG A 393 24.23 4.77 38.07
CA ARG A 393 24.23 3.33 37.75
C ARG A 393 22.82 2.74 37.86
N ASP A 394 22.10 3.06 38.93
CA ASP A 394 20.71 2.63 39.11
C ASP A 394 19.81 3.22 38.01
N ALA A 395 19.99 4.51 37.71
CA ALA A 395 19.26 5.16 36.62
C ALA A 395 19.54 4.51 35.25
N ALA A 396 20.79 4.10 34.97
CA ALA A 396 21.13 3.38 33.75
C ALA A 396 20.43 2.02 33.66
N VAL A 397 20.37 1.26 34.77
CA VAL A 397 19.62 0.01 34.87
C VAL A 397 18.14 0.24 34.56
N ASP A 398 17.53 1.25 35.18
CA ASP A 398 16.11 1.56 35.00
C ASP A 398 15.77 1.96 33.56
N VAL A 399 16.62 2.78 32.93
CA VAL A 399 16.46 3.17 31.51
C VAL A 399 16.56 1.94 30.60
N ILE A 400 17.58 1.09 30.77
CA ILE A 400 17.74 -0.13 29.95
C ILE A 400 16.56 -1.08 30.15
N ASN A 401 16.13 -1.29 31.39
CA ASN A 401 14.98 -2.13 31.72
C ASN A 401 13.70 -1.61 31.08
N LYS A 402 13.46 -0.30 31.12
CA LYS A 402 12.29 0.31 30.48
C LYS A 402 12.31 0.15 28.97
N ILE A 403 13.45 0.36 28.33
CA ILE A 403 13.61 0.13 26.89
C ILE A 403 13.27 -1.33 26.55
N ASN A 404 13.81 -2.30 27.29
CA ASN A 404 13.55 -3.73 27.09
C ASN A 404 12.08 -4.10 27.32
N GLU A 405 11.44 -3.55 28.36
CA GLU A 405 10.02 -3.71 28.63
C GLU A 405 9.17 -3.22 27.44
N LEU A 406 9.49 -2.06 26.89
CA LEU A 406 8.78 -1.48 25.76
C LEU A 406 8.92 -2.31 24.47
N PHE A 407 10.08 -2.95 24.24
CA PHE A 407 10.22 -3.90 23.13
C PHE A 407 9.32 -5.13 23.31
N LEU A 408 9.27 -5.70 24.51
CA LEU A 408 8.45 -6.88 24.80
C LEU A 408 6.95 -6.60 24.66
N LYS A 409 6.51 -5.41 25.10
CA LYS A 409 5.12 -4.94 25.01
C LYS A 409 4.69 -4.56 23.59
N SER A 410 5.62 -4.45 22.64
CA SER A 410 5.29 -4.10 21.26
C SER A 410 4.45 -5.19 20.58
N SER A 411 3.50 -4.78 19.74
CA SER A 411 2.63 -5.68 18.98
C SER A 411 3.44 -6.58 18.03
N ASP A 412 3.08 -7.86 17.95
CA ASP A 412 3.73 -8.82 17.05
C ASP A 412 3.60 -8.42 15.57
N HIS A 413 2.53 -7.70 15.23
CA HIS A 413 2.26 -7.21 13.87
C HIS A 413 3.08 -5.98 13.46
N HIS A 414 3.83 -5.36 14.38
CA HIS A 414 4.69 -4.24 14.04
C HIS A 414 5.96 -4.70 13.33
N SER A 415 6.48 -3.85 12.42
CA SER A 415 7.82 -4.05 11.86
C SER A 415 8.89 -4.05 12.93
N ILE A 416 10.02 -4.74 12.68
CA ILE A 416 11.18 -4.78 13.59
C ILE A 416 11.59 -3.35 13.96
N LYS A 417 11.65 -2.46 12.96
CA LYS A 417 11.92 -1.02 13.12
C LYS A 417 10.98 -0.35 14.12
N ARG A 418 9.68 -0.61 14.00
CA ARG A 418 8.66 -0.02 14.87
C ARG A 418 8.66 -0.62 16.28
N LYS A 419 8.96 -1.92 16.43
CA LYS A 419 9.13 -2.57 17.74
C LYS A 419 10.30 -1.97 18.52
N ARG A 420 11.36 -1.60 17.79
CA ARG A 420 12.60 -1.01 18.31
C ARG A 420 12.58 0.53 18.36
N TYR A 421 11.43 1.15 18.09
CA TYR A 421 11.24 2.60 18.18
C TYR A 421 10.34 2.91 19.36
N VAL A 422 10.93 3.32 20.48
CA VAL A 422 10.26 3.42 21.78
C VAL A 422 10.39 4.83 22.37
N LEU A 423 9.44 5.19 23.23
CA LEU A 423 9.45 6.46 23.97
C LEU A 423 9.76 6.19 25.44
N ILE A 424 10.81 6.82 25.96
CA ILE A 424 10.99 6.98 27.40
C ILE A 424 10.24 8.24 27.81
N ASP A 425 9.09 8.07 28.44
CA ASP A 425 8.20 9.15 28.85
C ASP A 425 8.74 9.82 30.12
N THR A 426 9.11 11.10 29.99
CA THR A 426 9.65 11.89 31.11
C THR A 426 8.56 12.44 32.02
N HIS A 427 7.30 12.06 31.84
CA HIS A 427 6.23 12.25 32.83
C HIS A 427 6.07 11.05 33.76
N GLU A 428 6.68 9.91 33.42
CA GLU A 428 6.64 8.69 34.22
C GLU A 428 7.79 8.70 35.23
N PHE A 429 7.50 8.33 36.48
CA PHE A 429 8.53 8.08 37.48
C PHE A 429 9.27 6.77 37.18
N PRO A 430 10.61 6.68 37.30
CA PRO A 430 11.56 7.70 37.76
C PRO A 430 12.13 8.61 36.66
N PHE A 431 11.72 8.44 35.40
CA PHE A 431 12.30 9.14 34.25
C PHE A 431 12.12 10.65 34.27
N ASN A 432 11.04 11.13 34.91
CA ASN A 432 10.83 12.56 35.16
C ASN A 432 11.96 13.17 36.02
N GLU A 433 12.45 12.44 37.01
CA GLU A 433 13.55 12.89 37.86
C GLU A 433 14.87 12.80 37.09
N TYR A 434 15.14 11.68 36.42
CA TYR A 434 16.37 11.47 35.65
C TYR A 434 16.57 12.48 34.51
N ALA A 435 15.47 13.01 33.97
CA ALA A 435 15.50 14.07 32.97
C ALA A 435 16.00 15.42 33.51
N ASN A 436 16.05 15.60 34.84
CA ASN A 436 16.42 16.85 35.50
C ASN A 436 17.69 16.73 36.37
N LEU A 437 18.10 15.52 36.76
CA LEU A 437 19.31 15.28 37.56
C LEU A 437 20.60 15.53 36.76
N GLY A 438 21.65 16.03 37.42
CA GLY A 438 22.98 16.27 36.82
C GLY A 438 23.33 17.73 36.55
N VAL A 439 22.37 18.64 36.76
CA VAL A 439 22.58 20.10 36.80
C VAL A 439 22.22 20.61 38.19
N PRO A 440 22.96 21.59 38.77
CA PRO A 440 22.61 22.17 40.07
C PRO A 440 21.19 22.74 40.09
N ALA A 441 20.42 22.44 41.14
CA ALA A 441 19.02 22.84 41.28
C ALA A 441 18.80 24.37 41.25
N GLU A 442 19.86 25.14 41.51
CA GLU A 442 19.86 26.61 41.54
C GLU A 442 19.91 27.26 40.14
N LYS A 443 20.15 26.47 39.08
CA LYS A 443 20.31 26.98 37.72
C LYS A 443 18.93 27.16 37.04
N ILE A 444 18.47 28.40 36.98
CA ILE A 444 17.14 28.77 36.45
C ILE A 444 17.06 28.69 34.91
N PHE A 445 18.17 28.96 34.21
CA PHE A 445 18.23 28.89 32.74
C PHE A 445 19.10 27.71 32.31
N ILE A 446 18.49 26.78 31.59
CA ILE A 446 19.13 25.55 31.11
C ILE A 446 19.41 25.71 29.62
N ASP A 447 20.69 25.75 29.25
CA ASP A 447 21.11 25.79 27.85
C ASP A 447 21.30 24.37 27.27
N ASN A 448 21.63 24.28 25.98
CA ASN A 448 21.84 22.99 25.32
C ASN A 448 23.06 22.22 25.84
N GLU A 449 24.08 22.88 26.40
CA GLU A 449 25.23 22.21 26.99
C GLU A 449 24.90 21.68 28.40
N ASP A 450 24.01 22.35 29.13
CA ASP A 450 23.47 21.84 30.39
C ASP A 450 22.56 20.63 30.18
N LYS A 451 21.75 20.61 29.12
CA LYS A 451 20.94 19.44 28.77
C LYS A 451 21.79 18.17 28.62
N LYS A 452 23.02 18.30 28.11
CA LYS A 452 23.94 17.16 27.97
C LYS A 452 24.42 16.59 29.31
N LYS A 453 24.27 17.36 30.40
CA LYS A 453 24.60 16.94 31.76
C LYS A 453 23.43 16.25 32.45
N PHE A 454 22.24 16.21 31.86
CA PHE A 454 21.16 15.45 32.48
C PHE A 454 21.45 13.96 32.47
N TRP A 455 21.15 13.27 33.57
CA TRP A 455 21.44 11.84 33.72
C TRP A 455 20.81 11.02 32.60
N LEU A 456 19.52 11.24 32.31
CA LEU A 456 18.84 10.55 31.21
C LEU A 456 19.52 10.81 29.86
N TYR A 457 19.94 12.04 29.58
CA TYR A 457 20.67 12.35 28.35
C TYR A 457 22.04 11.64 28.31
N GLN A 458 22.82 11.71 29.39
CA GLN A 458 24.14 11.07 29.48
C GLN A 458 24.05 9.56 29.23
N ILE A 459 23.06 8.90 29.83
CA ILE A 459 22.81 7.46 29.65
C ILE A 459 22.49 7.15 28.17
N LEU A 460 21.56 7.89 27.56
CA LEU A 460 21.17 7.67 26.17
C LEU A 460 22.31 7.99 25.18
N ASP A 461 23.07 9.06 25.42
CA ASP A 461 24.23 9.44 24.63
C ASP A 461 25.35 8.40 24.73
N SER A 462 25.57 7.82 25.92
CA SER A 462 26.50 6.72 26.09
C SER A 462 26.04 5.46 25.35
N LEU A 463 24.78 5.05 25.50
CA LEU A 463 24.21 3.92 24.77
C LEU A 463 24.36 4.10 23.24
N LEU A 464 24.21 5.34 22.75
CA LEU A 464 24.43 5.67 21.34
C LEU A 464 25.90 5.54 20.94
N LYS A 465 26.82 6.13 21.71
CA LYS A 465 28.27 6.10 21.43
C LYS A 465 28.84 4.68 21.47
N LYS A 466 28.31 3.83 22.34
CA LYS A 466 28.68 2.41 22.44
C LYS A 466 27.98 1.52 21.42
N GLY A 467 27.08 2.10 20.60
CA GLY A 467 26.40 1.39 19.52
C GLY A 467 25.31 0.43 20.01
N HIS A 468 24.81 0.59 21.23
CA HIS A 468 23.67 -0.18 21.74
C HIS A 468 22.35 0.32 21.15
N ILE A 469 22.25 1.62 20.87
CA ILE A 469 21.12 2.24 20.16
C ILE A 469 21.61 2.96 18.91
N PHE A 470 20.71 3.13 17.93
CA PHE A 470 21.03 3.75 16.65
C PHE A 470 20.92 5.28 16.68
N ARG A 471 19.90 5.83 17.35
CA ARG A 471 19.71 7.27 17.57
C ARG A 471 18.67 7.52 18.65
N PHE A 472 18.67 8.72 19.21
CA PHE A 472 17.56 9.22 20.01
C PHE A 472 17.30 10.71 19.73
N HIS A 473 16.09 11.19 20.04
CA HIS A 473 15.76 12.62 20.02
C HIS A 473 14.69 12.94 21.06
N GLU A 474 14.75 14.16 21.58
CA GLU A 474 13.79 14.70 22.53
C GLU A 474 12.52 15.17 21.81
N ASN A 475 11.36 14.85 22.36
CA ASN A 475 10.11 15.57 22.12
C ASN A 475 9.62 16.14 23.47
N GLY A 476 8.65 17.05 23.48
CA GLY A 476 8.14 17.61 24.75
C GLY A 476 7.53 16.60 25.73
N TYR A 477 7.55 15.30 25.43
CA TYR A 477 7.09 14.20 26.28
C TYR A 477 8.21 13.29 26.77
N GLY A 478 9.43 13.42 26.25
CA GLY A 478 10.57 12.59 26.63
C GLY A 478 11.47 12.27 25.45
N TYR A 479 12.06 11.07 25.44
CA TYR A 479 13.06 10.69 24.44
C TYR A 479 12.59 9.53 23.58
N PHE A 480 12.46 9.78 22.27
CA PHE A 480 12.28 8.72 21.29
C PHE A 480 13.62 8.07 20.97
N ILE A 481 13.66 6.76 21.09
CA ILE A 481 14.85 5.94 20.91
C ILE A 481 14.61 4.98 19.77
N GLN A 482 15.52 4.97 18.80
CA GLN A 482 15.64 3.88 17.83
C GLN A 482 16.81 3.02 18.27
N ALA A 483 16.52 1.82 18.77
CA ALA A 483 17.50 0.92 19.35
C ALA A 483 17.87 -0.24 18.45
#